data_AF-A0A9W7E2H6-F1
#
_entry.id   AF-A0A9W7E2H6-F1
#
_cell.length_a   1.000
_cell.length_b   1.000
_cell.length_c   1.000
_cell.angle_alpha   90.00
_cell.angle_beta   90.00
_cell.angle_gamma   90.00
#
_symmetry.space_group_name_H-M   'P 1'
#
loop_
_entity.id
_entity.type
_entity.pdbx_description
1 polymer ?
#
loop_
_entity_poly.entity_id
_entity_poly.type
_entity_poly.pdbx_seq_one_letter_code
_entity_poly.pdbx_strand_id
1 'polypeptide(L)'
;MKFALLLMAIPLACNSFTFAPRVARLSSLYASNTELKSERFADELGIPCEDECSMDCFPNMPESIHPGVLSGKGLMDLLHDAKTRGYAMPAVNCVTSSSINTCLEAARTNDAPIMIQFSSGGSQFYAGKGLDNTNYKAAIAGAVSGAFHVRTLAEQYGVPVILHTDHCAKGLLPWVDGLLDASERYYEKHGEPLFSSHMIDLSEEPISENIEICEHYLRRMSKMGMVLEMELGVTGGEEDGVNNEDVAKEDLYSKPEEIWEVYERLSKISDKFTIAAAFGNVHGVYAGDIDLDPEILNKAQAYISDKLGPSAPADKKPAYFVFHGGSGSDLSDIRNAIDYGNILGLGPPEEPENTLGPRRGGLPV
;
A
#
# COMPACT_ATOMS: atom_id res chain seq x y z
N MET A 1 3.04 61.64 42.87
CA MET A 1 2.92 60.18 43.07
C MET A 1 2.64 59.57 41.70
N LYS A 2 3.55 59.06 40.86
CA LYS A 2 4.73 58.17 40.99
C LYS A 2 4.46 56.91 41.81
N PHE A 3 4.40 55.76 41.13
CA PHE A 3 5.05 54.47 41.45
C PHE A 3 4.81 53.50 40.28
N ALA A 4 5.64 52.50 40.01
CA ALA A 4 7.05 52.49 39.60
C ALA A 4 7.25 51.18 38.84
N LEU A 5 8.02 51.24 37.75
CA LEU A 5 8.50 50.10 36.97
C LEU A 5 9.59 49.38 37.77
N LEU A 6 9.55 48.04 37.88
CA LEU A 6 10.69 47.26 38.37
C LEU A 6 11.03 46.16 37.37
N LEU A 7 12.06 46.43 36.56
CA LEU A 7 12.83 45.39 35.87
C LEU A 7 13.66 44.63 36.92
N MET A 8 13.67 43.31 36.82
CA MET A 8 14.83 42.51 37.24
C MET A 8 15.31 41.70 36.05
N ALA A 9 16.55 41.95 35.65
CA ALA A 9 17.34 41.11 34.76
C ALA A 9 18.41 40.42 35.62
N ILE A 10 18.55 39.10 35.49
CA ILE A 10 19.79 38.33 35.80
C ILE A 10 19.92 37.22 34.74
N PRO A 11 21.11 37.00 34.15
CA PRO A 11 21.30 36.20 32.94
C PRO A 11 21.58 34.72 33.24
N LEU A 12 21.21 33.83 32.32
CA LEU A 12 21.90 32.56 32.13
C LEU A 12 22.09 32.27 30.65
N ALA A 13 23.35 31.99 30.32
CA ALA A 13 23.89 31.72 29.00
C ALA A 13 23.69 30.26 28.57
N CYS A 14 23.72 30.05 27.23
CA CYS A 14 24.16 28.86 26.48
C CYS A 14 23.58 27.49 26.89
N ASN A 15 22.84 26.76 26.05
CA ASN A 15 23.22 26.35 24.70
C ASN A 15 22.00 26.19 23.78
N SER A 16 21.94 27.01 22.75
CA SER A 16 21.14 26.75 21.56
C SER A 16 21.94 25.85 20.61
N PHE A 17 21.55 24.60 20.43
CA PHE A 17 21.95 23.83 19.26
C PHE A 17 21.12 24.30 18.07
N THR A 18 21.59 25.35 17.41
CA THR A 18 21.14 25.73 16.07
C THR A 18 21.77 24.77 15.06
N PHE A 19 20.95 23.93 14.41
CA PHE A 19 21.37 23.25 13.19
C PHE A 19 21.37 24.28 12.06
N ALA A 20 22.57 24.68 11.61
CA ALA A 20 22.74 25.54 10.45
C ALA A 20 22.71 24.68 9.18
N PRO A 21 21.99 25.09 8.11
CA PRO A 21 21.98 24.39 6.84
C PRO A 21 23.32 24.61 6.14
N ARG A 22 23.97 23.53 5.72
CA ARG A 22 25.18 23.58 4.90
C ARG A 22 24.82 23.26 3.46
N VAL A 23 24.40 24.26 2.70
CA VAL A 23 24.49 24.22 1.23
C VAL A 23 25.20 25.49 0.78
N ALA A 24 26.48 25.35 0.48
CA ALA A 24 27.25 26.40 -0.15
C ALA A 24 26.80 26.55 -1.61
N ARG A 25 26.47 27.79 -1.99
CA ARG A 25 26.27 28.20 -3.38
C ARG A 25 27.53 27.92 -4.20
N LEU A 26 27.36 27.17 -5.29
CA LEU A 26 28.20 27.27 -6.48
C LEU A 26 27.26 27.46 -7.67
N SER A 27 27.34 28.64 -8.27
CA SER A 27 26.56 29.06 -9.42
C SER A 27 27.17 28.57 -10.73
N SER A 28 26.28 28.24 -11.67
CA SER A 28 26.41 28.47 -13.11
C SER A 28 27.43 27.63 -13.89
N LEU A 29 26.94 26.60 -14.58
CA LEU A 29 27.00 26.44 -16.04
C LEU A 29 26.50 25.04 -16.39
N TYR A 30 25.26 24.92 -16.86
CA TYR A 30 24.81 23.99 -17.90
C TYR A 30 23.31 24.24 -18.10
N ALA A 31 22.97 24.97 -19.15
CA ALA A 31 21.62 25.05 -19.67
C ALA A 31 21.40 23.92 -20.68
N SER A 32 20.13 23.54 -20.81
CA SER A 32 19.51 22.61 -21.77
C SER A 32 19.76 21.12 -21.55
N ASN A 33 18.90 20.52 -20.73
CA ASN A 33 18.03 19.44 -21.19
C ASN A 33 16.67 19.64 -20.53
N THR A 34 15.64 19.83 -21.34
CA THR A 34 14.24 19.75 -20.90
C THR A 34 13.94 18.28 -20.62
N GLU A 35 14.31 17.81 -19.43
CA GLU A 35 13.68 16.65 -18.82
C GLU A 35 12.27 17.07 -18.41
N LEU A 36 11.27 16.32 -18.86
CA LEU A 36 9.95 16.32 -18.23
C LEU A 36 10.14 15.88 -16.78
N LYS A 37 10.41 16.83 -15.87
CA LYS A 37 10.10 16.63 -14.46
C LYS A 37 8.60 16.45 -14.41
N SER A 38 8.10 15.30 -13.96
CA SER A 38 6.70 15.18 -13.60
C SER A 38 6.43 16.27 -12.56
N GLU A 39 5.68 17.29 -12.93
CA GLU A 39 5.24 18.31 -11.97
C GLU A 39 4.47 17.57 -10.87
N ARG A 40 4.85 17.79 -9.61
CA ARG A 40 4.23 17.10 -8.48
C ARG A 40 2.77 17.52 -8.37
N PHE A 41 1.95 16.71 -7.71
CA PHE A 41 0.53 17.05 -7.62
C PHE A 41 0.28 18.35 -6.83
N ALA A 42 1.11 18.65 -5.82
CA ALA A 42 1.07 19.93 -5.12
C ALA A 42 1.40 21.13 -6.03
N ASP A 43 2.32 20.97 -6.99
CA ASP A 43 2.71 22.04 -7.92
C ASP A 43 1.52 22.46 -8.80
N GLU A 44 0.75 21.48 -9.29
CA GLU A 44 -0.46 21.72 -10.07
C GLU A 44 -1.49 22.57 -9.31
N LEU A 45 -1.67 22.26 -8.01
CA LEU A 45 -2.64 22.95 -7.16
C LEU A 45 -2.11 24.29 -6.62
N GLY A 46 -0.85 24.65 -6.91
CA GLY A 46 -0.20 25.83 -6.35
C GLY A 46 -0.09 25.78 -4.82
N ILE A 47 -0.01 24.57 -4.25
CA ILE A 47 0.13 24.38 -2.82
C ILE A 47 1.62 24.58 -2.46
N PRO A 48 1.95 25.49 -1.53
CA PRO A 48 3.33 25.72 -1.15
C PRO A 48 3.92 24.45 -0.53
N CYS A 49 5.01 23.98 -1.12
CA CYS A 49 5.78 22.82 -0.69
C CYS A 49 7.07 23.34 -0.04
N GLU A 50 7.15 23.26 1.29
CA GLU A 50 8.33 23.65 2.08
C GLU A 50 9.01 22.39 2.66
N ASP A 51 10.32 22.48 2.94
CA ASP A 51 11.11 21.43 3.59
C ASP A 51 11.03 20.03 2.93
N GLU A 52 10.48 19.03 3.61
CA GLU A 52 10.55 17.61 3.23
C GLU A 52 9.67 17.24 2.03
N CYS A 53 8.64 18.03 1.75
CA CYS A 53 7.86 17.91 0.53
C CYS A 53 8.73 18.15 -0.73
N SER A 54 9.89 18.81 -0.61
CA SER A 54 10.83 19.04 -1.72
C SER A 54 11.79 17.88 -1.99
N MET A 55 11.74 16.80 -1.20
CA MET A 55 12.65 15.66 -1.36
C MET A 55 12.34 14.92 -2.66
N ASP A 56 13.31 14.84 -3.57
CA ASP A 56 13.21 14.12 -4.84
C ASP A 56 13.20 12.59 -4.67
N CYS A 57 13.80 12.09 -3.59
CA CYS A 57 13.80 10.66 -3.25
C CYS A 57 13.95 10.44 -1.74
N PHE A 58 13.49 9.29 -1.24
CA PHE A 58 13.70 8.89 0.16
C PHE A 58 15.16 8.45 0.43
N PRO A 59 15.79 8.87 1.54
CA PRO A 59 17.11 8.41 1.91
C PRO A 59 17.13 6.90 2.13
N ASN A 60 18.15 6.22 1.61
CA ASN A 60 18.31 4.76 1.70
C ASN A 60 17.23 3.93 0.99
N MET A 61 16.44 4.54 0.11
CA MET A 61 15.53 3.86 -0.80
C MET A 61 15.97 4.06 -2.25
N PRO A 62 15.50 3.22 -3.19
CA PRO A 62 15.67 3.48 -4.62
C PRO A 62 15.25 4.90 -5.02
N GLU A 63 15.96 5.50 -5.98
CA GLU A 63 15.74 6.89 -6.46
C GLU A 63 14.33 7.13 -7.00
N SER A 64 13.67 6.07 -7.47
CA SER A 64 12.29 6.10 -7.98
C SER A 64 11.23 6.24 -6.88
N ILE A 65 11.61 6.10 -5.60
CA ILE A 65 10.70 6.21 -4.46
C ILE A 65 10.74 7.64 -3.95
N HIS A 66 9.63 8.36 -4.14
CA HIS A 66 9.45 9.75 -3.80
C HIS A 66 8.27 9.96 -2.83
N PRO A 67 8.21 11.09 -2.12
CA PRO A 67 7.01 11.50 -1.40
C PRO A 67 5.81 11.62 -2.33
N GLY A 68 4.63 11.28 -1.82
CA GLY A 68 3.40 11.26 -2.62
C GLY A 68 2.97 9.84 -3.00
N VAL A 69 1.99 9.77 -3.90
CA VAL A 69 1.43 8.49 -4.37
C VAL A 69 2.33 7.90 -5.45
N LEU A 70 2.74 6.64 -5.27
CA LEU A 70 3.64 5.93 -6.17
C LEU A 70 2.86 5.15 -7.24
N SER A 71 3.42 5.06 -8.45
CA SER A 71 2.91 4.22 -9.52
C SER A 71 4.07 3.65 -10.36
N GLY A 72 3.77 2.71 -11.29
CA GLY A 72 4.74 2.22 -12.25
C GLY A 72 6.03 1.70 -11.61
N LYS A 73 7.17 2.30 -11.99
CA LYS A 73 8.49 1.87 -11.51
C LYS A 73 8.69 2.14 -10.01
N GLY A 74 8.27 3.30 -9.50
CA GLY A 74 8.44 3.66 -8.08
C GLY A 74 7.70 2.69 -7.16
N LEU A 75 6.49 2.29 -7.56
CA LEU A 75 5.73 1.26 -6.86
C LEU A 75 6.45 -0.10 -6.88
N MET A 76 6.86 -0.59 -8.05
CA MET A 76 7.51 -1.90 -8.15
C MET A 76 8.86 -1.96 -7.42
N ASP A 77 9.63 -0.87 -7.44
CA ASP A 77 10.88 -0.78 -6.70
C ASP A 77 10.64 -0.78 -5.17
N LEU A 78 9.54 -0.17 -4.70
CA LEU A 78 9.15 -0.23 -3.29
C LEU A 78 8.78 -1.66 -2.86
N LEU A 79 7.97 -2.36 -3.67
CA LEU A 79 7.61 -3.77 -3.42
C LEU A 79 8.86 -4.67 -3.43
N HIS A 80 9.81 -4.40 -4.32
CA HIS A 80 11.08 -5.12 -4.38
C HIS A 80 11.99 -4.83 -3.18
N ASP A 81 12.10 -3.57 -2.75
CA ASP A 81 12.87 -3.18 -1.55
C ASP A 81 12.29 -3.85 -0.30
N ALA A 82 10.96 -3.88 -0.15
CA ALA A 82 10.26 -4.59 0.92
C ALA A 82 10.64 -6.09 0.97
N LYS A 83 10.55 -6.77 -0.16
CA LYS A 83 10.89 -8.20 -0.26
C LYS A 83 12.37 -8.48 0.04
N THR A 84 13.27 -7.64 -0.48
CA THR A 84 14.72 -7.87 -0.35
C THR A 84 15.26 -7.51 1.04
N ARG A 85 14.66 -6.52 1.71
CA ARG A 85 15.05 -6.11 3.07
C ARG A 85 14.25 -6.82 4.17
N GLY A 86 13.23 -7.60 3.82
CA GLY A 86 12.45 -8.38 4.77
C GLY A 86 11.53 -7.52 5.63
N TYR A 87 10.72 -6.67 5.01
CA TYR A 87 9.64 -5.96 5.68
C TYR A 87 8.35 -6.00 4.85
N ALA A 88 7.23 -5.76 5.51
CA ALA A 88 5.94 -5.53 4.85
C ALA A 88 5.38 -4.17 5.26
N MET A 89 4.54 -3.60 4.41
CA MET A 89 3.88 -2.32 4.66
C MET A 89 2.46 -2.55 5.19
N PRO A 90 2.03 -1.79 6.20
CA PRO A 90 0.64 -1.80 6.63
C PRO A 90 -0.24 -1.24 5.50
N ALA A 91 -1.37 -1.92 5.28
CA ALA A 91 -2.40 -1.51 4.35
C ALA A 91 -3.65 -1.17 5.15
N VAL A 92 -4.04 0.10 5.16
CA VAL A 92 -5.03 0.61 6.13
C VAL A 92 -6.27 1.13 5.42
N ASN A 93 -7.41 0.49 5.72
CA ASN A 93 -8.72 0.95 5.26
C ASN A 93 -9.06 2.33 5.82
N CYS A 94 -9.32 3.26 4.92
CA CYS A 94 -9.71 4.62 5.25
C CYS A 94 -11.14 4.91 4.82
N VAL A 95 -11.87 5.65 5.66
CA VAL A 95 -13.27 6.02 5.41
C VAL A 95 -13.50 7.52 5.52
N THR A 96 -12.52 8.29 6.01
CA THR A 96 -12.60 9.76 6.12
C THR A 96 -11.27 10.43 5.84
N SER A 97 -11.27 11.74 5.60
CA SER A 97 -10.04 12.53 5.62
C SER A 97 -9.28 12.40 6.95
N SER A 98 -9.99 12.29 8.08
CA SER A 98 -9.35 12.10 9.37
C SER A 98 -8.57 10.79 9.46
N SER A 99 -9.13 9.67 8.99
CA SER A 99 -8.43 8.38 9.00
C SER A 99 -7.21 8.39 8.06
N ILE A 100 -7.33 9.03 6.90
CA ILE A 100 -6.19 9.23 5.98
C ILE A 100 -5.08 10.03 6.67
N ASN A 101 -5.42 11.16 7.28
CA ASN A 101 -4.44 12.02 7.94
C ASN A 101 -3.71 11.29 9.07
N THR A 102 -4.44 10.48 9.86
CA THR A 102 -3.83 9.65 10.92
C THR A 102 -2.82 8.65 10.32
N CYS A 103 -3.14 8.02 9.20
CA CYS A 103 -2.23 7.08 8.52
C CYS A 103 -0.97 7.79 8.02
N LEU A 104 -1.12 8.94 7.37
CA LEU A 104 0.00 9.74 6.87
C LEU A 104 0.89 10.24 8.03
N GLU A 105 0.30 10.70 9.13
CA GLU A 105 1.03 11.13 10.33
C GLU A 105 1.80 9.97 10.97
N ALA A 106 1.17 8.80 11.08
CA ALA A 106 1.81 7.60 11.63
C ALA A 106 2.98 7.13 10.76
N ALA A 107 2.78 7.07 9.44
CA ALA A 107 3.82 6.71 8.48
C ALA A 107 5.00 7.68 8.55
N ARG A 108 4.72 8.98 8.58
CA ARG A 108 5.76 10.02 8.71
C ARG A 108 6.52 9.92 10.04
N THR A 109 5.81 9.69 11.14
CA THR A 109 6.41 9.54 12.48
C THR A 109 7.39 8.37 12.53
N ASN A 110 7.15 7.32 11.73
CA ASN A 110 7.97 6.12 11.69
C ASN A 110 8.94 6.06 10.49
N ASP A 111 9.02 7.12 9.68
CA ASP A 111 9.86 7.17 8.46
C ASP A 111 9.64 5.95 7.55
N ALA A 112 8.36 5.61 7.34
CA ALA A 112 7.95 4.38 6.69
C ALA A 112 7.00 4.63 5.50
N PRO A 113 7.06 3.79 4.45
CA PRO A 113 6.03 3.74 3.43
C PRO A 113 4.74 3.15 3.99
N ILE A 114 3.62 3.53 3.40
CA ILE A 114 2.28 3.04 3.80
C ILE A 114 1.40 2.77 2.59
N MET A 115 0.50 1.81 2.72
CA MET A 115 -0.61 1.64 1.79
C MET A 115 -1.90 2.19 2.43
N ILE A 116 -2.57 3.09 1.71
CA ILE A 116 -3.90 3.59 2.07
C ILE A 116 -4.88 2.95 1.11
N GLN A 117 -5.88 2.24 1.64
CA GLN A 117 -6.86 1.54 0.83
C GLN A 117 -8.30 1.98 1.15
N PHE A 118 -9.15 1.86 0.14
CA PHE A 118 -10.59 2.05 0.28
C PHE A 118 -11.31 0.76 -0.12
N SER A 119 -12.13 0.22 0.78
CA SER A 119 -13.11 -0.79 0.40
C SER A 119 -14.29 -0.15 -0.33
N SER A 120 -15.15 -0.93 -0.97
CA SER A 120 -16.34 -0.40 -1.66
C SER A 120 -17.27 0.33 -0.67
N GLY A 121 -17.49 -0.28 0.50
CA GLY A 121 -18.28 0.31 1.59
C GLY A 121 -17.61 1.57 2.17
N GLY A 122 -16.30 1.53 2.38
CA GLY A 122 -15.52 2.68 2.86
C GLY A 122 -15.54 3.86 1.87
N SER A 123 -15.52 3.56 0.58
CA SER A 123 -15.63 4.54 -0.50
C SER A 123 -17.01 5.22 -0.49
N GLN A 124 -18.09 4.44 -0.37
CA GLN A 124 -19.44 5.01 -0.24
C GLN A 124 -19.55 5.88 1.02
N PHE A 125 -18.94 5.45 2.14
CA PHE A 125 -18.94 6.24 3.37
C PHE A 125 -18.22 7.58 3.18
N TYR A 126 -17.07 7.58 2.50
CA TYR A 126 -16.30 8.80 2.19
C TYR A 126 -17.11 9.79 1.34
N ALA A 127 -17.89 9.30 0.38
CA ALA A 127 -18.81 10.11 -0.42
C ALA A 127 -19.97 10.68 0.41
N GLY A 128 -20.36 9.97 1.46
CA GLY A 128 -21.52 10.22 2.30
C GLY A 128 -22.65 9.24 1.99
N LYS A 129 -23.11 8.51 3.01
CA LYS A 129 -24.19 7.50 2.91
C LYS A 129 -25.53 8.03 2.36
N GLY A 130 -25.73 9.34 2.31
CA GLY A 130 -26.93 9.96 1.73
C GLY A 130 -26.93 10.04 0.20
N LEU A 131 -25.82 9.74 -0.48
CA LEU A 131 -25.75 9.73 -1.94
C LEU A 131 -26.28 8.42 -2.53
N ASP A 132 -26.89 8.52 -3.72
CA ASP A 132 -27.34 7.36 -4.49
C ASP A 132 -26.15 6.50 -4.92
N ASN A 133 -26.14 5.24 -4.48
CA ASN A 133 -25.12 4.27 -4.82
C ASN A 133 -25.55 3.31 -5.94
N THR A 134 -26.60 3.62 -6.70
CA THR A 134 -26.98 2.85 -7.90
C THR A 134 -25.78 2.72 -8.83
N ASN A 135 -25.44 1.49 -9.21
CA ASN A 135 -24.24 1.16 -9.99
C ASN A 135 -22.96 1.75 -9.40
N TYR A 136 -22.84 1.73 -8.07
CA TYR A 136 -21.66 2.16 -7.32
C TYR A 136 -21.25 3.62 -7.50
N LYS A 137 -22.14 4.49 -8.02
CA LYS A 137 -21.83 5.91 -8.29
C LYS A 137 -21.28 6.66 -7.08
N ALA A 138 -21.88 6.47 -5.90
CA ALA A 138 -21.39 7.10 -4.68
C ALA A 138 -20.03 6.53 -4.26
N ALA A 139 -19.85 5.20 -4.31
CA ALA A 139 -18.56 4.57 -4.01
C ALA A 139 -17.45 5.05 -4.97
N ILE A 140 -17.70 5.11 -6.28
CA ILE A 140 -16.74 5.64 -7.27
C ILE A 140 -16.37 7.09 -6.91
N ALA A 141 -17.37 7.95 -6.66
CA ALA A 141 -17.13 9.36 -6.32
C ALA A 141 -16.35 9.53 -5.02
N GLY A 142 -16.65 8.73 -3.99
CA GLY A 142 -15.98 8.78 -2.70
C GLY A 142 -14.53 8.34 -2.76
N ALA A 143 -14.25 7.22 -3.43
CA ALA A 143 -12.88 6.75 -3.66
C ALA A 143 -12.05 7.79 -4.45
N VAL A 144 -12.61 8.36 -5.52
CA VAL A 144 -11.94 9.43 -6.30
C VAL A 144 -11.67 10.67 -5.44
N SER A 145 -12.63 11.09 -4.62
CA SER A 145 -12.46 12.21 -3.69
C SER A 145 -11.35 11.93 -2.65
N GLY A 146 -11.36 10.73 -2.06
CA GLY A 146 -10.33 10.28 -1.14
C GLY A 146 -8.95 10.19 -1.79
N ALA A 147 -8.87 9.71 -3.03
CA ALA A 147 -7.63 9.65 -3.80
C ALA A 147 -7.01 11.03 -4.00
N PHE A 148 -7.81 12.03 -4.38
CA PHE A 148 -7.32 13.41 -4.50
C PHE A 148 -6.85 13.97 -3.15
N HIS A 149 -7.53 13.65 -2.05
CA HIS A 149 -7.08 14.05 -0.71
C HIS A 149 -5.73 13.41 -0.34
N VAL A 150 -5.54 12.11 -0.59
CA VAL A 150 -4.26 11.42 -0.39
C VAL A 150 -3.16 12.05 -1.24
N ARG A 151 -3.40 12.23 -2.54
CA ARG A 151 -2.41 12.84 -3.46
C ARG A 151 -2.02 14.24 -3.03
N THR A 152 -2.98 15.02 -2.53
CA THR A 152 -2.72 16.37 -2.01
C THR A 152 -1.80 16.36 -0.79
N LEU A 153 -2.03 15.43 0.16
CA LEU A 153 -1.38 15.48 1.47
C LEU A 153 -0.13 14.60 1.57
N ALA A 154 -0.04 13.47 0.87
CA ALA A 154 1.09 12.55 0.98
C ALA A 154 2.44 13.23 0.69
N GLU A 155 2.47 14.15 -0.28
CA GLU A 155 3.64 14.98 -0.58
C GLU A 155 3.99 15.91 0.59
N GLN A 156 2.98 16.54 1.20
CA GLN A 156 3.14 17.47 2.34
C GLN A 156 3.65 16.76 3.60
N TYR A 157 3.20 15.52 3.80
CA TYR A 157 3.71 14.69 4.88
C TYR A 157 5.10 14.15 4.59
N GLY A 158 5.61 14.23 3.34
CA GLY A 158 6.88 13.63 3.00
C GLY A 158 6.82 12.10 3.17
N VAL A 159 5.77 11.43 2.68
CA VAL A 159 5.55 9.98 2.83
C VAL A 159 5.34 9.31 1.46
N PRO A 160 5.99 8.17 1.15
CA PRO A 160 5.68 7.38 -0.03
C PRO A 160 4.41 6.55 0.23
N VAL A 161 3.40 6.71 -0.61
CA VAL A 161 2.10 6.07 -0.43
C VAL A 161 1.76 5.17 -1.61
N ILE A 162 1.33 3.96 -1.31
CA ILE A 162 0.59 3.12 -2.26
C ILE A 162 -0.90 3.41 -2.05
N LEU A 163 -1.57 3.93 -3.07
CA LEU A 163 -2.98 4.24 -3.03
C LEU A 163 -3.78 3.11 -3.69
N HIS A 164 -4.56 2.40 -2.89
CA HIS A 164 -5.14 1.10 -3.25
C HIS A 164 -6.66 1.08 -3.09
N THR A 165 -7.31 0.08 -3.67
CA THR A 165 -8.69 -0.29 -3.33
C THR A 165 -8.78 -1.76 -3.01
N ASP A 166 -9.56 -2.05 -1.97
CA ASP A 166 -9.71 -3.36 -1.37
C ASP A 166 -10.63 -4.29 -2.16
N HIS A 167 -10.96 -5.44 -1.57
CA HIS A 167 -11.81 -6.51 -2.09
C HIS A 167 -12.92 -6.04 -3.06
N CYS A 168 -12.85 -6.58 -4.27
CA CYS A 168 -13.79 -6.34 -5.34
C CYS A 168 -14.30 -7.66 -5.91
N ALA A 169 -15.31 -8.22 -5.23
CA ALA A 169 -16.11 -9.34 -5.71
C ALA A 169 -16.71 -9.10 -7.11
N LYS A 170 -17.14 -10.17 -7.79
CA LYS A 170 -17.68 -10.11 -9.16
C LYS A 170 -18.81 -9.10 -9.34
N GLY A 171 -19.69 -8.97 -8.33
CA GLY A 171 -20.78 -7.98 -8.34
C GLY A 171 -20.28 -6.53 -8.25
N LEU A 172 -19.12 -6.31 -7.64
CA LEU A 172 -18.49 -5.01 -7.42
C LEU A 172 -17.65 -4.54 -8.62
N LEU A 173 -17.40 -5.37 -9.64
CA LEU A 173 -16.60 -4.98 -10.82
C LEU A 173 -16.97 -3.61 -11.44
N PRO A 174 -18.25 -3.19 -11.51
CA PRO A 174 -18.58 -1.87 -12.04
C PRO A 174 -18.05 -0.69 -11.19
N TRP A 175 -17.76 -0.90 -9.90
CA TRP A 175 -17.06 0.08 -9.06
C TRP A 175 -15.62 0.25 -9.53
N VAL A 176 -14.86 -0.84 -9.64
CA VAL A 176 -13.46 -0.79 -10.13
C VAL A 176 -13.40 -0.30 -11.58
N ASP A 177 -14.35 -0.66 -12.43
CA ASP A 177 -14.43 -0.10 -13.80
C ASP A 177 -14.49 1.42 -13.80
N GLY A 178 -15.32 2.01 -12.94
CA GLY A 178 -15.42 3.46 -12.80
C GLY A 178 -14.17 4.13 -12.23
N LEU A 179 -13.41 3.42 -11.39
CA LEU A 179 -12.12 3.89 -10.86
C LEU A 179 -10.99 3.79 -11.89
N LEU A 180 -11.01 2.76 -12.73
CA LEU A 180 -10.11 2.66 -13.88
C LEU A 180 -10.41 3.74 -14.90
N ASP A 181 -11.69 4.05 -15.18
CA ASP A 181 -12.06 5.19 -16.03
C ASP A 181 -11.52 6.52 -15.46
N ALA A 182 -11.55 6.69 -14.14
CA ALA A 182 -10.99 7.86 -13.47
C ALA A 182 -9.47 7.91 -13.56
N SER A 183 -8.81 6.76 -13.39
CA SER A 183 -7.36 6.63 -13.54
C SER A 183 -6.91 6.90 -14.97
N GLU A 184 -7.65 6.45 -15.98
CA GLU A 184 -7.37 6.72 -17.40
C GLU A 184 -7.46 8.21 -17.72
N ARG A 185 -8.52 8.89 -17.26
CA ARG A 185 -8.65 10.36 -17.41
C ARG A 185 -7.52 11.12 -16.72
N TYR A 186 -7.09 10.65 -15.54
CA TYR A 186 -5.98 11.26 -14.82
C TYR A 186 -4.65 11.01 -15.56
N TYR A 187 -4.43 9.78 -16.03
CA TYR A 187 -3.25 9.39 -16.80
C TYR A 187 -3.05 10.22 -18.07
N GLU A 188 -4.12 10.50 -18.81
CA GLU A 188 -4.07 11.35 -20.01
C GLU A 188 -3.49 12.75 -19.75
N LYS A 189 -3.69 13.28 -18.55
CA LYS A 189 -3.24 14.62 -18.16
C LYS A 189 -1.90 14.62 -17.41
N HIS A 190 -1.66 13.59 -16.59
CA HIS A 190 -0.56 13.57 -15.62
C HIS A 190 0.55 12.56 -15.96
N GLY A 191 0.32 11.63 -16.89
CA GLY A 191 1.27 10.56 -17.24
C GLY A 191 1.37 9.45 -16.19
N GLU A 192 0.52 9.48 -15.16
CA GLU A 192 0.42 8.47 -14.11
C GLU A 192 -1.06 8.27 -13.69
N PRO A 193 -1.44 7.10 -13.15
CA PRO A 193 -2.82 6.80 -12.78
C PRO A 193 -3.22 7.50 -11.48
N LEU A 194 -4.53 7.64 -11.26
CA LEU A 194 -5.06 8.21 -10.01
C LEU A 194 -4.76 7.30 -8.81
N PHE A 195 -4.91 5.98 -9.00
CA PHE A 195 -4.60 4.94 -8.02
C PHE A 195 -3.32 4.19 -8.39
N SER A 196 -2.59 3.72 -7.38
CA SER A 196 -1.40 2.87 -7.55
C SER A 196 -1.77 1.44 -7.98
N SER A 197 -2.83 0.90 -7.37
CA SER A 197 -3.26 -0.48 -7.55
C SER A 197 -4.76 -0.65 -7.26
N HIS A 198 -5.34 -1.72 -7.79
CA HIS A 198 -6.68 -2.19 -7.45
C HIS A 198 -6.65 -3.67 -7.16
N MET A 199 -7.46 -4.10 -6.21
CA MET A 199 -7.72 -5.51 -5.94
C MET A 199 -8.91 -6.03 -6.74
N ILE A 200 -8.79 -7.25 -7.26
CA ILE A 200 -9.89 -8.05 -7.80
C ILE A 200 -9.95 -9.34 -6.99
N ASP A 201 -11.02 -9.49 -6.22
CA ASP A 201 -11.26 -10.68 -5.40
C ASP A 201 -12.33 -11.52 -6.08
N LEU A 202 -11.94 -12.62 -6.73
CA LEU A 202 -12.86 -13.58 -7.32
C LEU A 202 -12.59 -14.96 -6.75
N SER A 203 -12.19 -15.01 -5.48
CA SER A 203 -11.90 -16.24 -4.73
C SER A 203 -13.06 -17.23 -4.70
N GLU A 204 -14.31 -16.72 -4.67
CA GLU A 204 -15.54 -17.53 -4.71
C GLU A 204 -15.87 -18.10 -6.10
N GLU A 205 -15.22 -17.60 -7.15
CA GLU A 205 -15.45 -18.02 -8.53
C GLU A 205 -14.47 -19.15 -8.92
N PRO A 206 -14.79 -19.97 -9.94
CA PRO A 206 -13.85 -20.97 -10.43
C PRO A 206 -12.50 -20.34 -10.79
N ILE A 207 -11.39 -20.96 -10.39
CA ILE A 207 -10.04 -20.41 -10.60
C ILE A 207 -9.76 -19.99 -12.06
N SER A 208 -10.27 -20.74 -13.04
CA SER A 208 -10.12 -20.39 -14.45
C SER A 208 -10.83 -19.08 -14.81
N GLU A 209 -12.04 -18.85 -14.26
CA GLU A 209 -12.79 -17.61 -14.46
C GLU A 209 -12.13 -16.44 -13.72
N ASN A 210 -11.68 -16.65 -12.48
CA ASN A 210 -10.93 -15.65 -11.71
C ASN A 210 -9.69 -15.17 -12.51
N ILE A 211 -8.86 -16.12 -12.96
CA ILE A 211 -7.66 -15.80 -13.76
C ILE A 211 -8.04 -15.07 -15.06
N GLU A 212 -9.04 -15.55 -15.81
CA GLU A 212 -9.44 -14.93 -17.09
C GLU A 212 -9.89 -13.47 -16.93
N ILE A 213 -10.65 -13.17 -15.86
CA ILE A 213 -11.08 -11.81 -15.55
C ILE A 213 -9.89 -10.97 -15.07
N CYS A 214 -9.05 -11.49 -14.17
CA CYS A 214 -7.83 -10.82 -13.72
C CYS A 214 -6.88 -10.50 -14.89
N GLU A 215 -6.72 -11.39 -15.87
CA GLU A 215 -5.95 -11.12 -17.09
C GLU A 215 -6.53 -9.96 -17.91
N HIS A 216 -7.86 -9.83 -17.97
CA HIS A 216 -8.52 -8.71 -18.63
C HIS A 216 -8.19 -7.38 -17.94
N TYR A 217 -8.34 -7.33 -16.61
CA TYR A 217 -8.04 -6.13 -15.81
C TYR A 217 -6.54 -5.80 -15.84
N LEU A 218 -5.66 -6.78 -15.67
CA LEU A 218 -4.21 -6.58 -15.72
C LEU A 218 -3.77 -5.97 -17.05
N ARG A 219 -4.35 -6.40 -18.20
CA ARG A 219 -4.07 -5.79 -19.52
C ARG A 219 -4.48 -4.32 -19.58
N ARG A 220 -5.58 -3.94 -18.93
CA ARG A 220 -6.05 -2.54 -18.87
C ARG A 220 -5.14 -1.71 -17.96
N MET A 221 -4.91 -2.19 -16.75
CA MET A 221 -4.08 -1.57 -15.70
C MET A 221 -2.63 -1.37 -16.12
N SER A 222 -2.05 -2.36 -16.80
CA SER A 222 -0.64 -2.32 -17.23
C SER A 222 -0.32 -1.19 -18.20
N LYS A 223 -1.32 -0.71 -18.97
CA LYS A 223 -1.14 0.45 -19.87
C LYS A 223 -0.86 1.75 -19.12
N MET A 224 -1.26 1.82 -17.85
CA MET A 224 -1.06 2.97 -16.97
C MET A 224 0.01 2.70 -15.90
N GLY A 225 0.65 1.54 -15.92
CA GLY A 225 1.63 1.17 -14.89
C GLY A 225 1.01 0.89 -13.51
N MET A 226 -0.29 0.58 -13.43
CA MET A 226 -0.95 0.16 -12.19
C MET A 226 -0.62 -1.30 -11.86
N VAL A 227 -0.66 -1.64 -10.57
CA VAL A 227 -0.51 -3.02 -10.07
C VAL A 227 -1.89 -3.64 -9.80
N LEU A 228 -2.09 -4.88 -10.24
CA LEU A 228 -3.26 -5.70 -9.88
C LEU A 228 -2.95 -6.51 -8.63
N GLU A 229 -3.77 -6.41 -7.60
CA GLU A 229 -3.81 -7.42 -6.55
C GLU A 229 -4.92 -8.43 -6.88
N MET A 230 -4.61 -9.73 -6.85
CA MET A 230 -5.64 -10.76 -6.99
C MET A 230 -5.64 -11.70 -5.81
N GLU A 231 -6.80 -12.26 -5.49
CA GLU A 231 -6.96 -13.25 -4.44
C GLU A 231 -7.24 -14.65 -4.96
N LEU A 232 -6.70 -15.64 -4.23
CA LEU A 232 -6.87 -17.06 -4.42
C LEU A 232 -7.30 -17.74 -3.13
N GLY A 233 -8.20 -18.72 -3.29
CA GLY A 233 -8.77 -19.47 -2.16
C GLY A 233 -9.77 -18.63 -1.38
N VAL A 234 -10.62 -19.28 -0.60
CA VAL A 234 -11.62 -18.56 0.19
C VAL A 234 -11.04 -18.18 1.54
N THR A 235 -10.96 -16.89 1.84
CA THR A 235 -10.64 -16.39 3.17
C THR A 235 -11.84 -16.59 4.10
N GLY A 236 -11.60 -17.08 5.32
CA GLY A 236 -12.67 -17.25 6.30
C GLY A 236 -13.16 -15.90 6.86
N GLY A 237 -14.31 -15.90 7.54
CA GLY A 237 -14.83 -14.73 8.27
C GLY A 237 -15.85 -13.90 7.48
N GLU A 238 -16.14 -12.67 7.92
CA GLU A 238 -17.04 -11.75 7.22
C GLU A 238 -16.32 -10.44 6.88
N GLU A 239 -16.37 -10.03 5.61
CA GLU A 239 -15.85 -8.75 5.14
C GLU A 239 -16.82 -8.10 4.14
N ASP A 240 -17.08 -6.79 4.30
CA ASP A 240 -17.97 -5.99 3.43
C ASP A 240 -19.36 -6.64 3.13
N GLY A 241 -19.82 -7.53 4.02
CA GLY A 241 -21.10 -8.25 3.93
C GLY A 241 -21.06 -9.60 3.22
N VAL A 242 -19.87 -10.11 2.89
CA VAL A 242 -19.60 -11.47 2.41
C VAL A 242 -19.16 -12.31 3.60
N ASN A 243 -19.84 -13.44 3.88
CA ASN A 243 -19.57 -14.30 5.04
C ASN A 243 -19.17 -15.72 4.58
N ASN A 244 -17.97 -16.14 4.97
CA ASN A 244 -17.30 -17.40 4.63
C ASN A 244 -17.09 -18.33 5.84
N GLU A 245 -17.84 -18.15 6.93
CA GLU A 245 -17.67 -18.94 8.16
C GLU A 245 -17.96 -20.45 8.01
N ASP A 246 -18.73 -20.85 6.98
CA ASP A 246 -19.18 -22.23 6.75
C ASP A 246 -18.30 -23.04 5.77
N VAL A 247 -17.19 -22.49 5.27
CA VAL A 247 -16.32 -23.12 4.25
C VAL A 247 -15.51 -24.28 4.85
N ALA A 248 -15.33 -25.37 4.08
CA ALA A 248 -14.55 -26.53 4.52
C ALA A 248 -13.07 -26.16 4.70
N LYS A 249 -12.45 -26.65 5.78
CA LYS A 249 -11.07 -26.27 6.16
C LYS A 249 -10.03 -26.54 5.08
N GLU A 250 -10.21 -27.59 4.29
CA GLU A 250 -9.30 -27.93 3.20
C GLU A 250 -9.37 -26.97 2.00
N ASP A 251 -10.49 -26.24 1.86
CA ASP A 251 -10.72 -25.23 0.82
C ASP A 251 -10.26 -23.82 1.26
N LEU A 252 -9.85 -23.65 2.53
CA LEU A 252 -9.29 -22.41 3.09
C LEU A 252 -7.79 -22.22 2.79
N TYR A 253 -7.15 -23.19 2.13
CA TYR A 253 -5.71 -23.15 1.86
C TYR A 253 -5.44 -23.25 0.36
N SER A 254 -4.82 -22.20 -0.17
CA SER A 254 -4.32 -22.14 -1.53
C SER A 254 -3.23 -23.19 -1.75
N LYS A 255 -3.25 -23.86 -2.90
CA LYS A 255 -2.23 -24.83 -3.27
C LYS A 255 -1.09 -24.16 -4.06
N PRO A 256 0.18 -24.57 -3.88
CA PRO A 256 1.29 -24.07 -4.69
C PRO A 256 1.06 -24.17 -6.21
N GLU A 257 0.36 -25.20 -6.68
CA GLU A 257 0.00 -25.39 -8.08
C GLU A 257 -0.97 -24.32 -8.61
N GLU A 258 -1.94 -23.92 -7.79
CA GLU A 258 -2.93 -22.88 -8.12
C GLU A 258 -2.26 -21.49 -8.18
N ILE A 259 -1.37 -21.21 -7.22
CA ILE A 259 -0.56 -19.99 -7.20
C ILE A 259 0.38 -19.94 -8.42
N TRP A 260 0.97 -21.08 -8.80
CA TRP A 260 1.75 -21.17 -10.04
C TRP A 260 0.91 -20.87 -11.27
N GLU A 261 -0.31 -21.40 -11.37
CA GLU A 261 -1.19 -21.14 -12.51
C GLU A 261 -1.46 -19.64 -12.67
N VAL A 262 -1.78 -18.95 -11.57
CA VAL A 262 -1.90 -17.48 -11.55
C VAL A 262 -0.62 -16.81 -12.01
N TYR A 263 0.51 -17.13 -11.38
CA TYR A 263 1.79 -16.51 -11.70
C TYR A 263 2.16 -16.70 -13.17
N GLU A 264 2.01 -17.92 -13.70
CA GLU A 264 2.33 -18.25 -15.08
C GLU A 264 1.45 -17.49 -16.08
N ARG A 265 0.16 -17.33 -15.76
CA ARG A 265 -0.81 -16.65 -16.63
C ARG A 265 -0.63 -15.13 -16.61
N LEU A 266 -0.55 -14.54 -15.42
CA LEU A 266 -0.44 -13.09 -15.27
C LEU A 266 0.94 -12.55 -15.71
N SER A 267 2.03 -13.27 -15.43
CA SER A 267 3.39 -12.85 -15.83
C SER A 267 3.59 -12.77 -17.35
N LYS A 268 2.75 -13.44 -18.15
CA LYS A 268 2.75 -13.30 -19.62
C LYS A 268 2.19 -11.96 -20.09
N ILE A 269 1.46 -11.25 -19.22
CA ILE A 269 0.85 -9.95 -19.50
C ILE A 269 1.71 -8.83 -18.93
N SER A 270 2.09 -8.94 -17.66
CA SER A 270 2.80 -7.91 -16.92
C SER A 270 3.42 -8.48 -15.65
N ASP A 271 4.47 -7.83 -15.15
CA ASP A 271 5.10 -8.09 -13.86
C ASP A 271 4.43 -7.36 -12.68
N LYS A 272 3.42 -6.51 -12.98
CA LYS A 272 2.75 -5.63 -12.00
C LYS A 272 1.53 -6.31 -11.40
N PHE A 273 1.75 -7.39 -10.67
CA PHE A 273 0.71 -8.03 -9.90
C PHE A 273 1.22 -8.58 -8.56
N THR A 274 0.32 -8.63 -7.59
CA THR A 274 0.49 -9.25 -6.28
C THR A 274 -0.56 -10.35 -6.10
N ILE A 275 -0.28 -11.32 -5.25
CA ILE A 275 -1.17 -12.45 -4.99
C ILE A 275 -1.50 -12.46 -3.49
N ALA A 276 -2.76 -12.35 -3.14
CA ALA A 276 -3.27 -12.76 -1.85
C ALA A 276 -3.63 -14.24 -1.92
N ALA A 277 -2.95 -15.06 -1.13
CA ALA A 277 -3.24 -16.49 -1.05
C ALA A 277 -3.91 -16.77 0.27
N ALA A 278 -4.93 -17.62 0.29
CA ALA A 278 -5.48 -18.14 1.52
C ALA A 278 -4.48 -19.12 2.16
N PHE A 279 -3.98 -18.82 3.36
CA PHE A 279 -3.13 -19.73 4.15
C PHE A 279 -3.64 -19.85 5.60
N GLY A 280 -4.97 -19.90 5.76
CA GLY A 280 -5.64 -19.94 7.07
C GLY A 280 -5.94 -18.55 7.64
N ASN A 281 -5.68 -17.50 6.88
CA ASN A 281 -5.99 -16.13 7.26
C ASN A 281 -7.50 -15.84 7.12
N VAL A 282 -8.01 -15.05 8.07
CA VAL A 282 -9.44 -14.79 8.27
C VAL A 282 -9.63 -13.28 8.37
N HIS A 283 -10.67 -12.77 7.72
CA HIS A 283 -10.98 -11.35 7.80
C HIS A 283 -11.80 -10.99 9.03
N GLY A 284 -11.51 -9.83 9.60
CA GLY A 284 -12.15 -9.35 10.82
C GLY A 284 -11.62 -10.00 12.10
N VAL A 285 -12.23 -9.65 13.24
CA VAL A 285 -11.91 -10.26 14.54
C VAL A 285 -12.75 -11.53 14.66
N TYR A 286 -12.17 -12.66 14.26
CA TYR A 286 -12.82 -13.96 14.37
C TYR A 286 -12.75 -14.50 15.80
N ALA A 287 -13.85 -15.07 16.29
CA ALA A 287 -13.94 -15.60 17.65
C ALA A 287 -13.49 -17.07 17.78
N GLY A 288 -12.99 -17.68 16.71
CA GLY A 288 -12.44 -19.03 16.70
C GLY A 288 -10.92 -19.05 16.48
N ASP A 289 -10.31 -20.21 16.66
CA ASP A 289 -8.86 -20.39 16.48
C ASP A 289 -8.47 -20.14 15.01
N ILE A 290 -7.63 -19.12 14.78
CA ILE A 290 -6.98 -18.86 13.50
C ILE A 290 -5.82 -19.86 13.37
N ASP A 291 -5.86 -20.73 12.38
CA ASP A 291 -4.82 -21.74 12.10
C ASP A 291 -4.00 -21.27 10.90
N LEU A 292 -3.09 -20.32 11.11
CA LEU A 292 -2.22 -19.81 10.03
C LEU A 292 -1.17 -20.87 9.66
N ASP A 293 -0.98 -21.13 8.36
CA ASP A 293 0.16 -21.88 7.84
C ASP A 293 0.98 -21.03 6.84
N PRO A 294 1.80 -20.08 7.32
CA PRO A 294 2.65 -19.26 6.45
C PRO A 294 3.59 -20.08 5.55
N GLU A 295 3.89 -21.33 5.91
CA GLU A 295 4.73 -22.22 5.11
C GLU A 295 4.15 -22.48 3.70
N ILE A 296 2.84 -22.29 3.51
CA ILE A 296 2.21 -22.31 2.18
C ILE A 296 2.86 -21.29 1.24
N LEU A 297 3.17 -20.09 1.73
CA LEU A 297 3.85 -19.05 0.95
C LEU A 297 5.26 -19.51 0.55
N ASN A 298 6.00 -20.13 1.48
CA ASN A 298 7.33 -20.69 1.20
C ASN A 298 7.29 -21.79 0.13
N LYS A 299 6.36 -22.74 0.30
CA LYS A 299 6.12 -23.84 -0.66
C LYS A 299 5.77 -23.28 -2.04
N ALA A 300 4.96 -22.22 -2.11
CA ALA A 300 4.61 -21.55 -3.35
C ALA A 300 5.84 -20.87 -4.01
N GLN A 301 6.66 -20.12 -3.25
CA GLN A 301 7.90 -19.54 -3.79
C GLN A 301 8.85 -20.60 -4.35
N ALA A 302 9.03 -21.71 -3.62
CA ALA A 302 9.85 -22.83 -4.04
C ALA A 302 9.30 -23.46 -5.32
N TYR A 303 7.98 -23.72 -5.38
CA TYR A 303 7.34 -24.30 -6.54
C TYR A 303 7.46 -23.42 -7.79
N ILE A 304 7.19 -22.12 -7.68
CA ILE A 304 7.35 -21.17 -8.79
C ILE A 304 8.82 -21.10 -9.21
N SER A 305 9.75 -21.03 -8.26
CA SER A 305 11.19 -21.02 -8.55
C SER A 305 11.65 -22.27 -9.30
N ASP A 306 11.15 -23.45 -8.93
CA ASP A 306 11.46 -24.71 -9.59
C ASP A 306 10.90 -24.74 -11.03
N LYS A 307 9.68 -24.23 -11.24
CA LYS A 307 9.08 -24.11 -12.57
C LYS A 307 9.82 -23.12 -13.47
N LEU A 308 10.32 -22.02 -12.90
CA LEU A 308 11.12 -21.03 -13.62
C LEU A 308 12.56 -21.50 -13.90
N GLY A 309 13.09 -22.41 -13.08
CA GLY A 309 14.42 -22.97 -13.23
C GLY A 309 15.50 -21.88 -13.27
N PRO A 310 16.32 -21.79 -14.33
CA PRO A 310 17.35 -20.75 -14.47
C PRO A 310 16.81 -19.31 -14.52
N SER A 311 15.53 -19.12 -14.86
CA SER A 311 14.89 -17.80 -14.92
C SER A 311 14.39 -17.30 -13.56
N ALA A 312 14.46 -18.14 -12.51
CA ALA A 312 14.08 -17.74 -11.16
C ALA A 312 15.02 -16.65 -10.61
N PRO A 313 14.51 -15.70 -9.80
CA PRO A 313 15.36 -14.71 -9.16
C PRO A 313 16.36 -15.34 -8.19
N ALA A 314 17.44 -14.62 -7.90
CA ALA A 314 18.53 -15.12 -7.05
C ALA A 314 18.08 -15.43 -5.62
N ASP A 315 17.11 -14.69 -5.10
CA ASP A 315 16.52 -14.87 -3.76
C ASP A 315 15.50 -16.02 -3.70
N LYS A 316 15.18 -16.67 -4.84
CA LYS A 316 14.17 -17.73 -4.96
C LYS A 316 12.77 -17.31 -4.50
N LYS A 317 12.45 -16.01 -4.52
CA LYS A 317 11.14 -15.46 -4.17
C LYS A 317 10.51 -14.71 -5.35
N PRO A 318 10.09 -15.40 -6.42
CA PRO A 318 9.52 -14.77 -7.61
C PRO A 318 8.20 -14.03 -7.35
N ALA A 319 7.32 -14.53 -6.49
CA ALA A 319 6.01 -13.92 -6.23
C ALA A 319 6.08 -12.79 -5.19
N TYR A 320 5.13 -11.87 -5.28
CA TYR A 320 4.84 -10.85 -4.27
C TYR A 320 3.52 -11.21 -3.59
N PHE A 321 3.58 -11.51 -2.29
CA PHE A 321 2.40 -11.92 -1.53
C PHE A 321 1.80 -10.77 -0.72
N VAL A 322 0.49 -10.88 -0.47
CA VAL A 322 -0.28 -10.01 0.41
C VAL A 322 -0.94 -10.87 1.48
N PHE A 323 -0.89 -10.40 2.73
CA PHE A 323 -1.46 -11.07 3.89
C PHE A 323 -2.74 -10.33 4.25
N HIS A 324 -3.92 -10.86 3.93
CA HIS A 324 -5.16 -10.28 4.46
C HIS A 324 -5.46 -10.82 5.85
N GLY A 325 -6.22 -10.09 6.66
CA GLY A 325 -6.64 -10.60 7.97
C GLY A 325 -5.52 -10.72 9.01
N GLY A 326 -4.44 -9.93 8.90
CA GLY A 326 -3.30 -10.01 9.83
C GLY A 326 -3.54 -9.53 11.26
N SER A 327 -4.73 -9.00 11.55
CA SER A 327 -5.05 -8.52 12.90
C SER A 327 -5.17 -9.69 13.86
N GLY A 328 -4.48 -9.63 15.00
CA GLY A 328 -4.49 -10.70 16.00
C GLY A 328 -3.67 -11.95 15.65
N SER A 329 -2.92 -11.92 14.54
CA SER A 329 -1.96 -12.98 14.22
C SER A 329 -0.76 -12.97 15.17
N ASP A 330 -0.20 -14.15 15.44
CA ASP A 330 1.04 -14.28 16.22
C ASP A 330 2.21 -13.59 15.50
N LEU A 331 3.08 -12.93 16.27
CA LEU A 331 4.27 -12.24 15.73
C LEU A 331 5.20 -13.18 14.96
N SER A 332 5.25 -14.47 15.33
CA SER A 332 6.04 -15.46 14.59
C SER A 332 5.47 -15.71 13.20
N ASP A 333 4.15 -15.75 13.04
CA ASP A 333 3.51 -16.02 11.76
C ASP A 333 3.63 -14.83 10.83
N ILE A 334 3.48 -13.61 11.36
CA ILE A 334 3.76 -12.38 10.64
C ILE A 334 5.21 -12.37 10.11
N ARG A 335 6.19 -12.72 10.96
CA ARG A 335 7.61 -12.77 10.56
C ARG A 335 7.87 -13.84 9.50
N ASN A 336 7.33 -15.04 9.69
CA ASN A 336 7.46 -16.12 8.71
C ASN A 336 6.86 -15.71 7.36
N ALA A 337 5.67 -15.12 7.36
CA ALA A 337 5.04 -14.65 6.12
C ALA A 337 5.91 -13.60 5.39
N ILE A 338 6.47 -12.62 6.12
CA ILE A 338 7.42 -11.63 5.56
C ILE A 338 8.65 -12.33 4.98
N ASP A 339 9.22 -13.28 5.73
CA ASP A 339 10.37 -14.07 5.28
C ASP A 339 10.05 -14.91 4.03
N TYR A 340 8.78 -15.18 3.74
CA TYR A 340 8.32 -15.90 2.55
C TYR A 340 7.86 -14.99 1.40
N GLY A 341 8.07 -13.68 1.54
CA GLY A 341 7.80 -12.70 0.47
C GLY A 341 6.43 -12.03 0.58
N ASN A 342 5.79 -12.10 1.74
CA ASN A 342 4.70 -11.19 2.07
C ASN A 342 5.23 -9.77 2.24
N ILE A 343 4.64 -8.81 1.55
CA ILE A 343 5.11 -7.41 1.55
C ILE A 343 4.01 -6.39 1.87
N LEU A 344 2.76 -6.82 2.00
CA LEU A 344 1.58 -5.97 2.21
C LEU A 344 0.58 -6.64 3.18
N GLY A 345 -0.35 -5.85 3.74
CA GLY A 345 -1.57 -6.35 4.39
C GLY A 345 -1.53 -6.59 5.91
N LEU A 346 -0.50 -6.11 6.62
CA LEU A 346 -0.43 -6.34 8.06
C LEU A 346 -1.42 -5.48 8.86
N GLY A 347 -2.36 -6.12 9.56
CA GLY A 347 -3.12 -5.53 10.65
C GLY A 347 -2.26 -5.36 11.91
N PRO A 348 -2.70 -4.56 12.90
CA PRO A 348 -1.98 -4.47 14.17
C PRO A 348 -1.95 -5.86 14.85
N PRO A 349 -0.79 -6.31 15.36
CA PRO A 349 -0.73 -7.54 16.15
C PRO A 349 -1.60 -7.40 17.40
N GLU A 350 -2.13 -8.51 17.92
CA GLU A 350 -2.66 -8.52 19.29
C GLU A 350 -1.48 -8.25 20.25
N GLU A 351 -1.49 -7.12 20.96
CA GLU A 351 -0.51 -6.88 22.01
C GLU A 351 -0.96 -7.53 23.33
N PRO A 352 -0.25 -8.55 23.84
CA PRO A 352 -0.25 -8.80 25.27
C PRO A 352 0.62 -7.72 25.92
N GLU A 353 -0.02 -6.70 26.49
CA GLU A 353 0.62 -5.65 27.30
C GLU A 353 1.86 -4.95 26.68
N ASN A 354 1.61 -3.80 26.03
CA ASN A 354 2.45 -2.61 26.09
C ASN A 354 3.94 -2.85 25.84
N THR A 355 4.32 -3.14 24.59
CA THR A 355 5.74 -3.21 24.19
C THR A 355 6.04 -2.41 22.93
N LEU A 356 5.85 -1.09 23.02
CA LEU A 356 6.61 -0.14 22.19
C LEU A 356 8.11 -0.31 22.48
N GLY A 357 8.78 -1.13 21.68
CA GLY A 357 10.22 -1.31 21.68
C GLY A 357 10.96 0.01 21.42
N PRO A 358 12.18 0.18 21.95
CA PRO A 358 12.85 1.47 21.99
C PRO A 358 13.37 1.91 20.62
N ARG A 359 13.26 3.22 20.40
CA ARG A 359 13.87 4.01 19.31
C ARG A 359 15.23 3.44 18.90
N ARG A 360 15.46 3.23 17.60
CA ARG A 360 16.81 2.96 17.08
C ARG A 360 17.69 4.20 17.17
N GLY A 361 18.33 4.28 18.33
CA GLY A 361 19.52 5.02 18.69
C GLY A 361 20.18 4.30 19.88
N GLY A 362 20.32 2.97 19.78
CA GLY A 362 20.82 2.08 20.83
C GLY A 362 20.72 0.61 20.39
N LEU A 363 21.67 -0.22 20.84
CA LEU A 363 21.92 -1.64 20.53
C LEU A 363 20.71 -2.61 20.76
N PRO A 364 20.78 -3.87 20.27
CA PRO A 364 19.67 -4.62 19.70
C PRO A 364 18.74 -5.29 20.72
N VAL A 365 17.47 -5.48 20.31
CA VAL A 365 16.69 -6.70 20.53
C VAL A 365 15.88 -6.97 19.26
#